data_AF-A0A3B9PTK8-F1
#
_entry.id   AF-A0A3B9PTK8-F1
#
_cell.length_a   1.000
_cell.length_b   1.000
_cell.length_c   1.000
_cell.angle_alpha   90.00
_cell.angle_beta   90.00
_cell.angle_gamma   90.00
#
_symmetry.space_group_name_H-M   'P 1'
#
loop_
_entity.id
_entity.type
_entity.pdbx_description
1 polymer ?
#
loop_
_entity_poly.entity_id
_entity_poly.type
_entity_poly.pdbx_seq_one_letter_code
_entity_poly.pdbx_strand_id
1 'polypeptide(L)'
;MPEEETDTSISSQKDPSPGNVKAKRTGPARRKKLSQQESKKPSTAPKERSVGGPRGAEKKLGDQKLPRKTTSKARKVSDEKTAFEDRARNVKDLTALKAKRPIVGLTAYDAVLGKLVCDAGADFILVGDSVGTTLLGHKTTIPVDMTDMIRHTAAVRRAQPDCLLVADLPFGEASFSFDRLLDSARRLMQEGGADAVKIEGGRDVADDIEKLVATGVPVLGHIGLLPQTVKAIGGYRKFGQDQQEAEDLYTDAIALEEAGCFAVIAEMMEAEVARELSKQILPPLIGIGSGAGCDGQILVSTDLLGYNVGKPPSFVKTYANLNQIISKALSQYVSEVREKKFPG
;
A
#
# COMPACT_ATOMS: atom_id res chain seq x y z
N MET A 1 52.65 -38.04 4.19
CA MET A 1 53.22 -39.40 4.38
C MET A 1 53.61 -39.53 5.84
N PRO A 2 53.43 -40.70 6.49
CA PRO A 2 53.01 -42.02 5.96
C PRO A 2 51.57 -42.41 6.42
N GLU A 3 50.80 -43.14 5.61
CA GLU A 3 50.54 -44.61 5.59
C GLU A 3 49.43 -45.01 6.60
N GLU A 4 48.53 -45.95 6.38
CA GLU A 4 48.23 -46.89 5.29
C GLU A 4 46.78 -47.40 5.49
N GLU A 5 46.30 -48.09 4.47
CA GLU A 5 44.95 -48.59 4.23
C GLU A 5 44.48 -49.70 5.20
N THR A 6 43.17 -49.93 5.27
CA THR A 6 42.59 -51.21 4.81
C THR A 6 41.08 -51.13 4.65
N ASP A 7 40.66 -51.52 3.45
CA ASP A 7 39.32 -51.78 2.96
C ASP A 7 38.77 -53.10 3.53
N THR A 8 37.46 -53.19 3.74
CA THR A 8 36.68 -54.42 3.53
C THR A 8 35.19 -54.11 3.51
N SER A 9 34.66 -54.10 2.29
CA SER A 9 33.25 -54.24 1.96
C SER A 9 32.73 -55.65 2.30
N ILE A 10 31.46 -55.78 2.68
CA ILE A 10 30.53 -56.88 2.31
C ILE A 10 29.08 -56.42 2.53
N SER A 11 28.28 -56.75 1.53
CA SER A 11 26.91 -56.37 1.22
C SER A 11 25.79 -57.20 1.86
N SER A 12 24.57 -56.63 1.77
CA SER A 12 23.28 -57.28 1.43
C SER A 12 22.44 -57.85 2.59
N GLN A 13 21.09 -57.80 2.69
CA GLN A 13 19.90 -57.59 1.80
C GLN A 13 18.75 -56.98 2.67
N LYS A 14 17.87 -56.05 2.21
CA LYS A 14 16.49 -56.24 1.66
C LYS A 14 15.67 -57.34 2.36
N ASP A 15 14.44 -57.18 2.87
CA ASP A 15 13.15 -56.54 2.45
C ASP A 15 12.14 -56.68 3.65
N PRO A 16 10.80 -56.46 3.59
CA PRO A 16 9.92 -55.46 2.94
C PRO A 16 8.86 -54.84 3.92
N SER A 17 8.03 -53.91 3.42
CA SER A 17 6.70 -53.51 3.97
C SER A 17 5.57 -54.00 3.01
N PRO A 18 4.25 -53.77 3.19
CA PRO A 18 3.39 -53.50 4.35
C PRO A 18 2.14 -54.44 4.42
N GLY A 19 1.41 -54.44 5.54
CA GLY A 19 0.12 -55.15 5.73
C GLY A 19 -1.07 -54.21 5.87
N ASN A 20 -2.18 -54.56 5.21
CA ASN A 20 -3.38 -53.75 4.97
C ASN A 20 -4.58 -54.21 5.86
N VAL A 21 -5.68 -53.43 5.85
CA VAL A 21 -7.11 -53.78 6.11
C VAL A 21 -7.85 -53.21 7.36
N LYS A 22 -8.64 -52.16 7.06
CA LYS A 22 -10.07 -51.82 7.37
C LYS A 22 -10.76 -52.19 8.70
N ALA A 23 -11.44 -51.18 9.29
CA ALA A 23 -12.85 -51.12 9.79
C ALA A 23 -12.99 -49.85 10.68
N LYS A 24 -14.10 -49.12 10.89
CA LYS A 24 -15.55 -49.20 10.58
C LYS A 24 -16.15 -47.79 10.86
N ARG A 25 -17.28 -47.48 10.22
CA ARG A 25 -18.16 -46.31 10.41
C ARG A 25 -18.82 -46.27 11.81
N THR A 26 -19.06 -45.06 12.35
CA THR A 26 -20.31 -44.66 13.05
C THR A 26 -20.46 -43.13 13.13
N GLY A 27 -21.65 -42.62 12.79
CA GLY A 27 -22.30 -41.43 13.39
C GLY A 27 -23.71 -41.90 13.85
N PRO A 28 -24.72 -41.04 14.14
CA PRO A 28 -24.78 -39.57 14.33
C PRO A 28 -25.67 -39.11 15.54
N ALA A 29 -25.78 -37.80 15.84
CA ALA A 29 -26.97 -37.09 16.40
C ALA A 29 -26.67 -35.60 16.73
N ARG A 30 -27.30 -34.57 16.12
CA ARG A 30 -28.53 -33.80 16.53
C ARG A 30 -28.51 -33.31 18.01
N ARG A 31 -28.85 -32.05 18.39
CA ARG A 31 -29.93 -31.15 17.97
C ARG A 31 -29.82 -29.74 18.63
N LYS A 32 -30.46 -28.75 17.98
CA LYS A 32 -30.74 -27.32 18.28
C LYS A 32 -31.08 -26.90 19.74
N LYS A 33 -30.84 -25.61 20.06
CA LYS A 33 -31.87 -24.71 20.65
C LYS A 33 -31.60 -23.21 20.37
N LEU A 34 -32.67 -22.52 19.97
CA LEU A 34 -32.82 -21.06 19.92
C LEU A 34 -33.13 -20.50 21.32
N SER A 35 -32.82 -19.22 21.55
CA SER A 35 -33.71 -18.30 22.26
C SER A 35 -33.43 -16.85 21.87
N GLN A 36 -34.46 -16.20 21.31
CA GLN A 36 -34.62 -14.76 21.23
C GLN A 36 -34.95 -14.20 22.62
N GLN A 37 -34.56 -12.97 22.92
CA GLN A 37 -35.35 -12.08 23.77
C GLN A 37 -35.02 -10.61 23.46
N GLU A 38 -36.07 -9.88 23.09
CA GLU A 38 -36.13 -8.43 22.95
C GLU A 38 -36.07 -7.73 24.32
N SER A 39 -35.62 -6.47 24.36
CA SER A 39 -36.51 -5.31 24.54
C SER A 39 -35.90 -4.11 25.30
N LYS A 40 -36.33 -2.92 24.87
CA LYS A 40 -36.47 -1.62 25.57
C LYS A 40 -35.32 -0.59 25.58
N LYS A 41 -35.51 0.45 24.74
CA LYS A 41 -35.18 1.87 25.02
C LYS A 41 -36.22 2.48 26.02
N PRO A 42 -35.88 3.55 26.75
CA PRO A 42 -36.31 4.93 26.37
C PRO A 42 -35.19 5.98 26.60
N SER A 43 -34.98 6.95 25.71
CA SER A 43 -35.65 8.27 25.58
C SER A 43 -35.29 9.31 26.66
N THR A 44 -34.55 10.37 26.27
CA THR A 44 -34.91 11.81 26.34
C THR A 44 -33.68 12.71 26.56
N ALA A 45 -33.61 13.77 25.74
CA ALA A 45 -32.71 14.92 25.88
C ALA A 45 -33.43 16.06 26.62
N PRO A 46 -32.68 17.06 27.13
CA PRO A 46 -33.18 18.43 27.03
C PRO A 46 -32.12 19.47 26.60
N LYS A 47 -32.50 20.17 25.52
CA LYS A 47 -32.47 21.61 25.21
C LYS A 47 -31.42 22.55 25.84
N GLU A 48 -30.76 23.25 24.93
CA GLU A 48 -30.02 24.50 25.04
C GLU A 48 -30.78 25.63 25.75
N ARG A 49 -30.03 26.48 26.46
CA ARG A 49 -30.44 27.85 26.84
C ARG A 49 -29.36 28.84 26.43
N SER A 50 -29.70 29.70 25.47
CA SER A 50 -29.01 30.92 25.12
C SER A 50 -29.37 32.04 26.10
N VAL A 51 -28.39 32.78 26.61
CA VAL A 51 -28.60 34.10 27.24
C VAL A 51 -27.53 35.05 26.69
N GLY A 52 -27.96 36.19 26.16
CA GLY A 52 -27.12 37.20 25.55
C GLY A 52 -26.83 38.40 26.46
N GLY A 53 -25.75 39.13 26.11
CA GLY A 53 -25.46 40.54 26.38
C GLY A 53 -25.10 40.92 27.84
N PRO A 54 -24.39 42.06 28.09
CA PRO A 54 -24.28 43.23 27.22
C PRO A 54 -22.86 43.80 27.00
N ARG A 55 -22.82 44.80 26.12
CA ARG A 55 -21.70 45.67 25.71
C ARG A 55 -21.35 46.71 26.78
N GLY A 56 -20.08 47.14 26.78
CA GLY A 56 -19.53 48.33 27.43
C GLY A 56 -18.04 48.10 27.73
N ALA A 57 -17.07 48.99 27.54
CA ALA A 57 -17.07 50.38 27.15
C ALA A 57 -15.68 50.70 26.54
N GLU A 58 -15.63 51.67 25.63
CA GLU A 58 -14.41 52.23 25.06
C GLU A 58 -13.61 53.02 26.11
N LYS A 59 -12.28 52.83 26.15
CA LYS A 59 -11.33 53.80 26.70
C LYS A 59 -10.20 54.02 25.69
N LYS A 60 -10.11 55.25 25.20
CA LYS A 60 -8.99 55.77 24.41
C LYS A 60 -7.75 55.93 25.29
N LEU A 61 -6.59 55.52 24.81
CA LEU A 61 -5.30 56.02 25.29
C LEU A 61 -4.25 56.00 24.15
N GLY A 62 -3.72 57.18 23.84
CA GLY A 62 -2.30 57.43 23.55
C GLY A 62 -1.71 56.97 22.21
N ASP A 63 -1.48 57.94 21.33
CA ASP A 63 -0.58 57.84 20.16
C ASP A 63 0.85 57.46 20.56
N GLN A 64 1.36 56.35 20.03
CA GLN A 64 2.80 56.16 19.76
C GLN A 64 2.99 55.48 18.40
N LYS A 65 3.68 56.18 17.50
CA LYS A 65 4.01 55.75 16.13
C LYS A 65 4.94 54.53 16.14
N LEU A 66 4.46 53.41 15.58
CA LEU A 66 5.28 52.25 15.18
C LEU A 66 5.58 52.32 13.67
N PRO A 67 6.74 51.83 13.21
CA PRO A 67 7.15 51.94 11.81
C PRO A 67 6.27 51.08 10.89
N ARG A 68 6.04 51.59 9.68
CA ARG A 68 5.20 50.98 8.64
C ARG A 68 5.63 49.54 8.36
N LYS A 69 4.74 48.58 8.67
CA LYS A 69 4.79 47.22 8.12
C LYS A 69 4.63 47.32 6.60
N THR A 70 5.66 46.89 5.87
CA THR A 70 5.53 46.48 4.49
C THR A 70 4.50 45.36 4.44
N THR A 71 3.40 45.60 3.74
CA THR A 71 2.38 44.60 3.47
C THR A 71 2.95 43.62 2.46
N SER A 72 3.66 42.58 2.94
CA SER A 72 3.79 41.37 2.16
C SER A 72 2.37 40.83 1.99
N LYS A 73 1.85 40.91 0.76
CA LYS A 73 0.64 40.18 0.38
C LYS A 73 0.90 38.73 0.75
N ALA A 74 0.28 38.27 1.84
CA ALA A 74 0.08 36.86 2.07
C ALA A 74 -0.62 36.36 0.80
N ARG A 75 0.14 35.65 -0.02
CA ARG A 75 -0.37 34.99 -1.22
C ARG A 75 -1.40 34.03 -0.65
N LYS A 76 -2.69 34.35 -0.82
CA LYS A 76 -3.76 33.37 -0.66
C LYS A 76 -3.28 32.16 -1.46
N VAL A 77 -3.03 31.04 -0.79
CA VAL A 77 -2.96 29.75 -1.45
C VAL A 77 -4.32 29.64 -2.11
N SER A 78 -4.34 29.89 -3.41
CA SER A 78 -5.55 29.92 -4.20
C SER A 78 -6.21 28.56 -4.08
N ASP A 79 -7.52 28.59 -3.89
CA ASP A 79 -8.45 27.48 -4.10
C ASP A 79 -8.42 27.01 -5.57
N GLU A 80 -7.25 26.60 -6.08
CA GLU A 80 -7.19 25.67 -7.20
C GLU A 80 -7.62 24.32 -6.63
N LYS A 81 -8.94 24.14 -6.48
CA LYS A 81 -9.52 22.81 -6.49
C LYS A 81 -8.94 22.14 -7.72
N THR A 82 -8.06 21.16 -7.50
CA THR A 82 -7.53 20.22 -8.49
C THR A 82 -8.73 19.43 -9.05
N ALA A 83 -9.46 20.08 -9.95
CA ALA A 83 -10.65 19.56 -10.60
C ALA A 83 -10.20 18.67 -11.75
N PHE A 84 -9.61 17.53 -11.42
CA PHE A 84 -9.76 16.37 -12.30
C PHE A 84 -11.21 15.94 -12.12
N GLU A 85 -12.08 16.32 -13.07
CA GLU A 85 -13.51 15.97 -13.07
C GLU A 85 -13.72 14.44 -13.05
N ASP A 86 -12.74 13.70 -13.62
CA ASP A 86 -12.70 12.24 -13.67
C ASP A 86 -11.86 11.66 -12.51
N ARG A 87 -12.35 11.76 -11.27
CA ARG A 87 -11.73 11.09 -10.10
C ARG A 87 -11.98 9.58 -10.15
N ALA A 88 -10.93 8.77 -9.95
CA ALA A 88 -11.07 7.33 -9.83
C ALA A 88 -11.53 6.92 -8.42
N ARG A 89 -12.84 6.68 -8.25
CA ARG A 89 -13.39 6.25 -6.95
C ARG A 89 -13.50 4.73 -6.81
N ASN A 90 -13.41 4.01 -7.92
CA ASN A 90 -13.47 2.57 -7.97
C ASN A 90 -12.61 2.04 -9.14
N VAL A 91 -12.47 0.73 -9.23
CA VAL A 91 -11.64 0.08 -10.25
C VAL A 91 -12.11 0.31 -11.69
N LYS A 92 -13.42 0.52 -11.91
CA LYS A 92 -13.97 0.84 -13.23
C LYS A 92 -13.60 2.26 -13.66
N ASP A 93 -13.65 3.22 -12.73
CA ASP A 93 -13.23 4.59 -13.01
C ASP A 93 -11.73 4.62 -13.34
N LEU A 94 -10.91 3.91 -12.57
CA LEU A 94 -9.46 3.82 -12.78
C LEU A 94 -9.10 3.22 -14.15
N THR A 95 -9.70 2.07 -14.50
CA THR A 95 -9.46 1.41 -15.80
C THR A 95 -9.86 2.30 -16.97
N ALA A 96 -10.95 3.07 -16.83
CA ALA A 96 -11.42 4.01 -17.85
C ALA A 96 -10.49 5.22 -18.08
N LEU A 97 -9.46 5.43 -17.25
CA LEU A 97 -8.45 6.46 -17.45
C LEU A 97 -7.38 6.07 -18.47
N LYS A 98 -7.19 4.76 -18.73
CA LYS A 98 -6.26 4.28 -19.76
C LYS A 98 -6.56 4.97 -21.09
N ALA A 99 -5.52 5.45 -21.76
CA ALA A 99 -5.58 6.25 -22.99
C ALA A 99 -6.31 7.62 -22.89
N LYS A 100 -6.85 8.02 -21.72
CA LYS A 100 -7.39 9.38 -21.51
C LYS A 100 -6.38 10.31 -20.86
N ARG A 101 -5.74 9.86 -19.79
CA ARG A 101 -4.67 10.59 -19.09
C ARG A 101 -3.82 9.64 -18.24
N PRO A 102 -2.60 10.05 -17.86
CA PRO A 102 -1.79 9.27 -16.93
C PRO A 102 -2.51 9.04 -15.59
N ILE A 103 -2.46 7.80 -15.11
CA ILE A 103 -2.97 7.41 -13.79
C ILE A 103 -1.89 7.73 -12.74
N VAL A 104 -2.28 8.33 -11.62
CA VAL A 104 -1.37 8.73 -10.54
C VAL A 104 -1.67 7.94 -9.27
N GLY A 105 -0.75 7.07 -8.88
CA GLY A 105 -0.75 6.36 -7.60
C GLY A 105 0.25 6.94 -6.62
N LEU A 106 -0.08 6.93 -5.33
CA LEU A 106 0.85 7.27 -4.26
C LEU A 106 0.63 6.35 -3.06
N THR A 107 1.69 6.06 -2.30
CA THR A 107 1.51 5.31 -1.05
C THR A 107 0.99 6.18 0.09
N ALA A 108 0.25 5.61 1.02
CA ALA A 108 -0.04 6.26 2.31
C ALA A 108 -0.24 5.19 3.39
N TYR A 109 0.10 5.54 4.63
CA TYR A 109 0.13 4.57 5.73
C TYR A 109 -0.62 5.05 6.98
N ASP A 110 -1.09 6.29 6.97
CA ASP A 110 -1.82 6.89 8.09
C ASP A 110 -2.93 7.81 7.60
N ALA A 111 -3.78 8.23 8.53
CA ALA A 111 -4.94 9.05 8.22
C ALA A 111 -4.58 10.43 7.63
N VAL A 112 -3.48 11.03 8.09
CA VAL A 112 -3.07 12.38 7.67
C VAL A 112 -2.59 12.33 6.24
N LEU A 113 -1.63 11.45 5.95
CA LEU A 113 -1.09 11.30 4.60
C LEU A 113 -2.15 10.77 3.63
N GLY A 114 -3.00 9.85 4.08
CA GLY A 114 -4.12 9.35 3.29
C GLY A 114 -5.07 10.44 2.80
N LYS A 115 -5.41 11.41 3.67
CA LYS A 115 -6.23 12.56 3.26
C LYS A 115 -5.52 13.45 2.25
N LEU A 116 -4.26 13.77 2.53
CA LEU A 116 -3.47 14.70 1.72
C LEU A 116 -3.19 14.17 0.31
N VAL A 117 -2.97 12.86 0.17
CA VAL A 117 -2.70 12.21 -1.12
C VAL A 117 -3.88 12.36 -2.08
N CYS A 118 -5.11 12.01 -1.67
CA CYS A 118 -6.26 12.18 -2.56
C CYS A 118 -6.62 13.67 -2.76
N ASP A 119 -6.45 14.53 -1.75
CA ASP A 119 -6.68 15.97 -1.90
C ASP A 119 -5.73 16.61 -2.92
N ALA A 120 -4.52 16.09 -3.05
CA ALA A 120 -3.56 16.48 -4.09
C ALA A 120 -3.97 16.02 -5.50
N GLY A 121 -4.97 15.15 -5.62
CA GLY A 121 -5.50 14.65 -6.89
C GLY A 121 -4.91 13.32 -7.35
N ALA A 122 -4.35 12.50 -6.45
CA ALA A 122 -4.00 11.11 -6.79
C ALA A 122 -5.26 10.29 -7.10
N ASP A 123 -5.15 9.36 -8.05
CA ASP A 123 -6.23 8.49 -8.49
C ASP A 123 -6.44 7.30 -7.54
N PHE A 124 -5.37 6.84 -6.92
CA PHE A 124 -5.44 5.79 -5.94
C PHE A 124 -4.33 5.90 -4.89
N ILE A 125 -4.63 5.35 -3.71
CA ILE A 125 -3.66 5.10 -2.66
C ILE A 125 -3.31 3.62 -2.66
N LEU A 126 -2.01 3.31 -2.54
CA LEU A 126 -1.54 1.99 -2.16
C LEU A 126 -1.04 2.01 -0.71
N VAL A 127 -1.73 1.29 0.17
CA VAL A 127 -1.17 0.92 1.47
C VAL A 127 -0.28 -0.27 1.23
N GLY A 128 0.99 0.00 0.93
CA GLY A 128 1.96 -1.00 0.54
C GLY A 128 2.74 -1.58 1.71
N ASP A 129 3.26 -2.80 1.55
CA ASP A 129 4.17 -3.43 2.51
C ASP A 129 5.52 -2.68 2.67
N SER A 130 5.80 -1.75 1.76
CA SER A 130 6.79 -0.67 1.90
C SER A 130 6.69 0.11 3.23
N VAL A 131 5.56 0.06 3.94
CA VAL A 131 5.44 0.54 5.33
C VAL A 131 6.52 -0.04 6.24
N GLY A 132 6.92 -1.29 6.00
CA GLY A 132 7.95 -1.99 6.75
C GLY A 132 9.28 -1.27 6.74
N THR A 133 9.74 -0.85 5.56
CA THR A 133 11.03 -0.18 5.38
C THR A 133 10.95 1.33 5.63
N THR A 134 9.80 1.94 5.34
CA THR A 134 9.64 3.40 5.39
C THR A 134 9.27 3.92 6.77
N LEU A 135 8.41 3.21 7.51
CA LEU A 135 7.89 3.66 8.80
C LEU A 135 8.24 2.73 9.97
N LEU A 136 8.29 1.41 9.74
CA LEU A 136 8.55 0.44 10.82
C LEU A 136 10.04 0.15 11.03
N GLY A 137 10.91 0.65 10.14
CA GLY A 137 12.37 0.53 10.27
C GLY A 137 12.92 -0.86 10.00
N HIS A 138 12.15 -1.73 9.33
CA HIS A 138 12.65 -3.00 8.84
C HIS A 138 13.64 -2.80 7.68
N LYS A 139 14.53 -3.77 7.48
CA LYS A 139 15.50 -3.74 6.37
C LYS A 139 14.87 -4.15 5.03
N THR A 140 13.78 -4.90 5.07
CA THR A 140 13.04 -5.45 3.93
C THR A 140 11.54 -5.42 4.26
N THR A 141 10.67 -5.66 3.28
CA THR A 141 9.22 -5.74 3.52
C THR A 141 8.78 -7.09 4.11
N ILE A 142 9.63 -8.13 4.03
CA ILE A 142 9.36 -9.50 4.55
C ILE A 142 8.78 -9.57 5.99
N PRO A 143 9.23 -8.75 6.97
CA PRO A 143 8.69 -8.85 8.33
C PRO A 143 7.28 -8.27 8.51
N VAL A 144 6.75 -7.55 7.52
CA VAL A 144 5.39 -6.97 7.59
C VAL A 144 4.37 -8.10 7.53
N ASP A 145 3.40 -8.06 8.44
CA ASP A 145 2.35 -9.07 8.51
C ASP A 145 0.94 -8.51 8.20
N MET A 146 -0.06 -9.39 8.21
CA MET A 146 -1.46 -8.99 7.99
C MET A 146 -1.97 -8.01 9.05
N THR A 147 -1.46 -8.05 10.28
CA THR A 147 -1.84 -7.11 11.35
C THR A 147 -1.39 -5.70 11.01
N ASP A 148 -0.16 -5.56 10.53
CA ASP A 148 0.40 -4.29 10.08
C ASP A 148 -0.43 -3.74 8.90
N MET A 149 -0.65 -4.57 7.87
CA MET A 149 -1.40 -4.17 6.68
C MET A 149 -2.84 -3.74 7.01
N ILE A 150 -3.55 -4.50 7.84
CA ILE A 150 -4.91 -4.14 8.28
C ILE A 150 -4.89 -2.83 9.08
N ARG A 151 -3.94 -2.65 10.01
CA ARG A 151 -3.87 -1.46 10.86
C ARG A 151 -3.63 -0.20 10.06
N HIS A 152 -2.67 -0.22 9.14
CA HIS A 152 -2.34 0.92 8.28
C HIS A 152 -3.46 1.21 7.28
N THR A 153 -4.07 0.18 6.70
CA THR A 153 -5.22 0.34 5.79
C THR A 153 -6.39 0.99 6.50
N ALA A 154 -6.73 0.50 7.70
CA ALA A 154 -7.80 1.08 8.50
C ALA A 154 -7.51 2.53 8.91
N ALA A 155 -6.25 2.88 9.15
CA ALA A 155 -5.85 4.26 9.44
C ALA A 155 -6.11 5.18 8.24
N VAL A 156 -5.70 4.77 7.04
CA VAL A 156 -5.95 5.52 5.81
C VAL A 156 -7.47 5.63 5.54
N ARG A 157 -8.22 4.53 5.62
CA ARG A 157 -9.67 4.54 5.39
C ARG A 157 -10.41 5.49 6.33
N ARG A 158 -10.03 5.58 7.61
CA ARG A 158 -10.67 6.51 8.57
C ARG A 158 -10.58 7.98 8.16
N ALA A 159 -9.61 8.35 7.32
CA ALA A 159 -9.51 9.69 6.76
C ALA A 159 -10.54 10.01 5.68
N GLN A 160 -11.32 9.01 5.23
CA GLN A 160 -12.28 9.09 4.14
C GLN A 160 -11.66 9.70 2.86
N PRO A 161 -10.58 9.09 2.33
CA PRO A 161 -10.01 9.50 1.04
C PRO A 161 -11.07 9.43 -0.08
N ASP A 162 -11.13 10.46 -0.94
CA ASP A 162 -11.97 10.48 -2.16
C ASP A 162 -11.19 9.96 -3.38
N CYS A 163 -10.49 8.83 -3.21
CA CYS A 163 -9.81 8.09 -4.27
C CYS A 163 -9.75 6.60 -3.90
N LEU A 164 -9.48 5.73 -4.89
CA LEU A 164 -9.44 4.28 -4.72
C LEU A 164 -8.38 3.87 -3.67
N LEU A 165 -8.75 3.02 -2.70
CA LEU A 165 -7.82 2.52 -1.69
C LEU A 165 -7.44 1.06 -1.95
N VAL A 166 -6.18 0.81 -2.30
CA VAL A 166 -5.62 -0.53 -2.52
C VAL A 166 -4.73 -0.90 -1.33
N ALA A 167 -4.77 -2.16 -0.88
CA ALA A 167 -3.89 -2.65 0.17
C ALA A 167 -3.06 -3.86 -0.31
N ASP A 168 -1.80 -3.92 0.09
CA ASP A 168 -0.94 -5.06 -0.20
C ASP A 168 -1.33 -6.31 0.58
N LEU A 169 -1.25 -7.46 -0.10
CA LEU A 169 -0.97 -8.71 0.60
C LEU A 169 0.52 -8.77 0.95
N PRO A 170 0.88 -8.94 2.23
CA PRO A 170 2.27 -9.04 2.65
C PRO A 170 2.89 -10.38 2.23
N PHE A 171 4.22 -10.45 2.38
CA PHE A 171 5.04 -11.60 2.00
C PHE A 171 4.43 -12.95 2.45
N GLY A 172 4.30 -13.87 1.48
CA GLY A 172 3.90 -15.26 1.70
C GLY A 172 2.38 -15.51 1.68
N GLU A 173 1.54 -14.48 1.80
CA GLU A 173 0.08 -14.65 1.83
C GLU A 173 -0.47 -15.25 0.52
N ALA A 174 0.08 -14.83 -0.62
CA ALA A 174 -0.30 -15.35 -1.93
C ALA A 174 0.20 -16.79 -2.20
N SER A 175 1.16 -17.30 -1.42
CA SER A 175 1.71 -18.65 -1.60
C SER A 175 1.01 -19.71 -0.74
N PHE A 176 0.05 -19.31 0.10
CA PHE A 176 -0.76 -20.25 0.87
C PHE A 176 -1.90 -20.85 0.03
N SER A 177 -2.69 -21.74 0.64
CA SER A 177 -3.91 -22.24 0.02
C SER A 177 -4.87 -21.11 -0.35
N PHE A 178 -5.64 -21.28 -1.42
CA PHE A 178 -6.67 -20.33 -1.84
C PHE A 178 -7.61 -19.87 -0.69
N ASP A 179 -8.04 -20.77 0.20
CA ASP A 179 -8.90 -20.40 1.35
C ASP A 179 -8.24 -19.38 2.29
N ARG A 180 -6.90 -19.47 2.45
CA ARG A 180 -6.11 -18.50 3.23
C ARG A 180 -5.96 -17.19 2.49
N LEU A 181 -5.65 -17.24 1.20
CA LEU A 181 -5.58 -16.04 0.35
C LEU A 181 -6.90 -15.26 0.38
N LEU A 182 -8.02 -15.95 0.22
CA LEU A 182 -9.36 -15.37 0.27
C LEU A 182 -9.67 -14.76 1.65
N ASP A 183 -9.32 -15.43 2.74
CA ASP A 183 -9.46 -14.89 4.10
C ASP A 183 -8.64 -13.61 4.28
N SER A 184 -7.36 -13.63 3.89
CA SER A 184 -6.48 -12.46 3.99
C SER A 184 -7.00 -11.28 3.17
N ALA A 185 -7.41 -11.50 1.92
CA ALA A 185 -8.03 -10.47 1.10
C ALA A 185 -9.32 -9.91 1.72
N ARG A 186 -10.20 -10.80 2.22
CA ARG A 186 -11.42 -10.38 2.92
C ARG A 186 -11.12 -9.53 4.15
N ARG A 187 -10.11 -9.87 4.94
CA ARG A 187 -9.73 -9.11 6.13
C ARG A 187 -9.20 -7.72 5.78
N LEU A 188 -8.38 -7.58 4.73
CA LEU A 188 -7.96 -6.26 4.24
C LEU A 188 -9.14 -5.39 3.82
N MET A 189 -10.14 -5.97 3.16
CA MET A 189 -11.32 -5.23 2.74
C MET A 189 -12.28 -4.93 3.90
N GLN A 190 -12.57 -5.89 4.76
CA GLN A 190 -13.59 -5.77 5.82
C GLN A 190 -13.06 -5.09 7.09
N GLU A 191 -11.86 -5.45 7.54
CA GLU A 191 -11.24 -4.88 8.74
C GLU A 191 -10.40 -3.64 8.38
N GLY A 192 -9.66 -3.72 7.27
CA GLY A 192 -8.82 -2.61 6.79
C GLY A 192 -9.61 -1.53 6.03
N GLY A 193 -10.69 -1.91 5.34
CA GLY A 193 -11.46 -0.98 4.52
C GLY A 193 -10.86 -0.72 3.13
N ALA A 194 -9.99 -1.59 2.63
CA ALA A 194 -9.51 -1.53 1.24
C ALA A 194 -10.65 -1.77 0.24
N ASP A 195 -10.57 -1.10 -0.91
CA ASP A 195 -11.46 -1.32 -2.07
C ASP A 195 -10.94 -2.45 -2.98
N ALA A 196 -9.64 -2.72 -2.92
CA ALA A 196 -8.94 -3.74 -3.72
C ALA A 196 -7.66 -4.23 -3.02
N VAL A 197 -7.11 -5.34 -3.49
CA VAL A 197 -5.83 -5.89 -2.98
C VAL A 197 -4.74 -5.84 -4.05
N LYS A 198 -3.47 -5.69 -3.65
CA LYS A 198 -2.30 -5.87 -4.51
C LYS A 198 -1.64 -7.22 -4.23
N ILE A 199 -1.25 -7.92 -5.30
CA ILE A 199 -0.56 -9.22 -5.24
C ILE A 199 0.70 -9.18 -6.10
N GLU A 200 1.81 -9.67 -5.56
CA GLU A 200 3.08 -9.84 -6.28
C GLU A 200 3.16 -11.23 -6.91
N GLY A 201 3.56 -11.28 -8.17
CA GLY A 201 3.69 -12.52 -8.93
C GLY A 201 3.12 -12.36 -10.34
N GLY A 202 3.46 -13.31 -11.20
CA GLY A 202 3.05 -13.36 -12.59
C GLY A 202 2.18 -14.58 -12.85
N ARG A 203 2.56 -15.37 -13.86
CA ARG A 203 1.86 -16.61 -14.21
C ARG A 203 1.78 -17.65 -13.08
N ASP A 204 2.69 -17.58 -12.12
CA ASP A 204 2.78 -18.50 -10.98
C ASP A 204 1.65 -18.33 -9.95
N VAL A 205 1.02 -17.14 -9.90
CA VAL A 205 -0.10 -16.82 -9.00
C VAL A 205 -1.41 -16.56 -9.75
N ALA A 206 -1.40 -16.58 -11.08
CA ALA A 206 -2.53 -16.22 -11.93
C ALA A 206 -3.79 -17.05 -11.65
N ASP A 207 -3.66 -18.38 -11.46
CA ASP A 207 -4.79 -19.27 -11.17
C ASP A 207 -5.53 -18.89 -9.86
N ASP A 208 -4.79 -18.44 -8.85
CA ASP A 208 -5.37 -18.05 -7.57
C ASP A 208 -5.93 -16.63 -7.61
N ILE A 209 -5.32 -15.73 -8.42
CA ILE A 209 -5.89 -14.42 -8.74
C ILE A 209 -7.22 -14.57 -9.47
N GLU A 210 -7.31 -15.43 -10.48
CA GLU A 210 -8.54 -15.65 -11.24
C GLU A 210 -9.69 -16.09 -10.33
N LYS A 211 -9.43 -17.09 -9.46
CA LYS A 211 -10.40 -17.53 -8.46
C LYS A 211 -10.78 -16.41 -7.50
N LEU A 212 -9.82 -15.60 -7.07
CA LEU A 212 -10.05 -14.50 -6.13
C LEU A 212 -10.92 -13.41 -6.76
N VAL A 213 -10.62 -13.02 -8.00
CA VAL A 213 -11.42 -12.09 -8.81
C VAL A 213 -12.84 -12.63 -9.02
N ALA A 214 -13.00 -13.93 -9.27
CA ALA A 214 -14.32 -14.57 -9.39
C ALA A 214 -15.16 -14.49 -8.10
N THR A 215 -14.55 -14.28 -6.93
CA THR A 215 -15.28 -14.01 -5.67
C THR A 215 -15.70 -12.54 -5.51
N GLY A 216 -15.32 -11.66 -6.43
CA GLY A 216 -15.63 -10.23 -6.42
C GLY A 216 -14.56 -9.36 -5.75
N VAL A 217 -13.37 -9.90 -5.45
CA VAL A 217 -12.23 -9.15 -4.90
C VAL A 217 -11.43 -8.57 -6.07
N PRO A 218 -11.34 -7.22 -6.23
CA PRO A 218 -10.53 -6.64 -7.28
C PRO A 218 -9.03 -6.76 -6.96
N VAL A 219 -8.23 -7.13 -7.97
CA VAL A 219 -6.79 -7.35 -7.82
C VAL A 219 -5.97 -6.39 -8.69
N LEU A 220 -5.01 -5.71 -8.05
CA LEU A 220 -3.90 -5.00 -8.68
C LEU A 220 -2.71 -5.96 -8.75
N GLY A 221 -2.33 -6.37 -9.96
CA GLY A 221 -1.16 -7.23 -10.16
C GLY A 221 0.17 -6.47 -9.96
N HIS A 222 1.26 -7.19 -9.73
CA HIS A 222 2.61 -6.60 -9.66
C HIS A 222 3.64 -7.56 -10.27
N ILE A 223 4.33 -7.10 -11.33
CA ILE A 223 5.40 -7.80 -12.05
C ILE A 223 6.67 -6.95 -12.11
N GLY A 224 7.78 -7.55 -12.57
CA GLY A 224 9.09 -6.92 -12.60
C GLY A 224 9.88 -7.26 -11.36
N LEU A 225 10.46 -6.26 -10.70
CA LEU A 225 11.08 -6.47 -9.40
C LEU A 225 10.00 -6.66 -8.33
N LEU A 226 10.00 -7.82 -7.68
CA LEU A 226 9.09 -8.14 -6.57
C LEU A 226 9.85 -8.03 -5.23
N PRO A 227 9.66 -6.97 -4.42
CA PRO A 227 10.35 -6.78 -3.15
C PRO A 227 10.19 -7.96 -2.18
N GLN A 228 9.06 -8.67 -2.23
CA GLN A 228 8.79 -9.82 -1.39
C GLN A 228 9.74 -11.00 -1.65
N THR A 229 10.26 -11.13 -2.88
CA THR A 229 11.21 -12.18 -3.28
C THR A 229 12.63 -11.63 -3.48
N VAL A 230 12.93 -10.42 -3.00
CA VAL A 230 14.24 -9.74 -3.20
C VAL A 230 15.45 -10.58 -2.79
N LYS A 231 15.30 -11.46 -1.78
CA LYS A 231 16.37 -12.38 -1.33
C LYS A 231 16.69 -13.46 -2.36
N ALA A 232 15.69 -13.93 -3.13
CA ALA A 232 15.87 -14.90 -4.19
C ALA A 232 16.43 -14.25 -5.46
N ILE A 233 16.04 -13.00 -5.73
CA ILE A 233 16.45 -12.23 -6.92
C ILE A 233 17.90 -11.71 -6.82
N GLY A 234 18.46 -11.62 -5.61
CA GLY A 234 19.84 -11.18 -5.40
C GLY A 234 20.00 -9.65 -5.28
N GLY A 235 18.90 -8.92 -5.12
CA GLY A 235 18.90 -7.47 -4.88
C GLY A 235 18.04 -6.67 -5.88
N TYR A 236 18.10 -5.34 -5.74
CA TYR A 236 17.38 -4.40 -6.59
C TYR A 236 18.13 -4.19 -7.92
N ARG A 237 17.55 -4.61 -9.03
CA ARG A 237 18.08 -4.41 -10.40
C ARG A 237 16.97 -4.07 -11.38
N LYS A 238 17.35 -3.68 -12.59
CA LYS A 238 16.42 -3.50 -13.71
C LYS A 238 16.11 -4.86 -14.36
N PHE A 239 14.86 -5.06 -14.78
CA PHE A 239 14.35 -6.28 -15.43
C PHE A 239 13.97 -6.01 -16.90
N GLY A 240 13.93 -7.04 -17.73
CA GLY A 240 13.66 -6.97 -19.17
C GLY A 240 14.87 -6.48 -19.98
N GLN A 241 16.10 -6.67 -19.46
CA GLN A 241 17.30 -6.20 -20.15
C GLN A 241 17.75 -7.13 -21.28
N ASP A 242 17.49 -8.43 -21.12
CA ASP A 242 17.66 -9.42 -22.17
C ASP A 242 16.31 -9.87 -22.72
N GLN A 243 16.35 -10.48 -23.91
CA GLN A 243 15.16 -10.87 -24.65
C GLN A 243 14.31 -11.91 -23.90
N GLN A 244 14.95 -12.85 -23.20
CA GLN A 244 14.24 -13.92 -22.50
C GLN A 244 13.48 -13.34 -21.30
N GLU A 245 14.13 -12.48 -20.51
CA GLU A 245 13.50 -11.81 -19.39
C GLU A 245 12.36 -10.87 -19.84
N ALA A 246 12.52 -10.21 -20.98
CA ALA A 246 11.44 -9.43 -21.58
C ALA A 246 10.24 -10.33 -21.93
N GLU A 247 10.45 -11.46 -22.61
CA GLU A 247 9.41 -12.44 -22.96
C GLU A 247 8.70 -13.04 -21.72
N ASP A 248 9.46 -13.31 -20.65
CA ASP A 248 8.90 -13.74 -19.37
C ASP A 248 7.96 -12.69 -18.77
N LEU A 249 8.35 -11.40 -18.82
CA LEU A 249 7.51 -10.29 -18.35
C LEU A 249 6.22 -10.12 -19.18
N TYR A 250 6.29 -10.32 -20.50
CA TYR A 250 5.08 -10.34 -21.34
C TYR A 250 4.16 -11.49 -20.95
N THR A 251 4.71 -12.67 -20.74
CA THR A 251 3.94 -13.86 -20.33
C THR A 251 3.25 -13.62 -18.99
N ASP A 252 3.97 -13.07 -18.02
CA ASP A 252 3.41 -12.77 -16.70
C ASP A 252 2.31 -11.71 -16.77
N ALA A 253 2.51 -10.65 -17.55
CA ALA A 253 1.52 -9.59 -17.71
C ALA A 253 0.23 -10.09 -18.38
N ILE A 254 0.35 -10.91 -19.42
CA ILE A 254 -0.80 -11.52 -20.11
C ILE A 254 -1.53 -12.47 -19.16
N ALA A 255 -0.82 -13.29 -18.39
CA ALA A 255 -1.44 -14.18 -17.42
C ALA A 255 -2.24 -13.39 -16.35
N LEU A 256 -1.73 -12.24 -15.90
CA LEU A 256 -2.44 -11.38 -14.95
C LEU A 256 -3.65 -10.67 -15.58
N GLU A 257 -3.57 -10.30 -16.86
CA GLU A 257 -4.70 -9.80 -17.62
C GLU A 257 -5.81 -10.86 -17.74
N GLU A 258 -5.46 -12.08 -18.14
CA GLU A 258 -6.39 -13.20 -18.26
C GLU A 258 -7.02 -13.58 -16.92
N ALA A 259 -6.25 -13.50 -15.82
CA ALA A 259 -6.74 -13.69 -14.46
C ALA A 259 -7.69 -12.57 -13.98
N GLY A 260 -7.83 -11.47 -14.73
CA GLY A 260 -8.79 -10.41 -14.44
C GLY A 260 -8.26 -9.30 -13.53
N CYS A 261 -6.94 -9.10 -13.45
CA CYS A 261 -6.39 -7.92 -12.76
C CYS A 261 -6.91 -6.63 -13.39
N PHE A 262 -7.38 -5.68 -12.57
CA PHE A 262 -7.92 -4.42 -13.10
C PHE A 262 -6.80 -3.45 -13.52
N ALA A 263 -5.59 -3.63 -13.01
CA ALA A 263 -4.38 -2.90 -13.38
C ALA A 263 -3.17 -3.76 -12.98
N VAL A 264 -1.99 -3.43 -13.51
CA VAL A 264 -0.74 -4.13 -13.20
C VAL A 264 0.35 -3.11 -12.90
N ILE A 265 1.06 -3.26 -11.78
CA ILE A 265 2.29 -2.51 -11.51
C ILE A 265 3.46 -3.18 -12.22
N ALA A 266 4.26 -2.35 -12.89
CA ALA A 266 5.55 -2.70 -13.47
C ALA A 266 6.66 -2.00 -12.67
N GLU A 267 7.39 -2.75 -11.85
CA GLU A 267 8.51 -2.20 -11.05
C GLU A 267 9.87 -2.52 -11.68
N MET A 268 10.68 -1.47 -11.85
CA MET A 268 12.07 -1.57 -12.32
C MET A 268 12.24 -2.32 -13.65
N MET A 269 11.31 -2.18 -14.58
CA MET A 269 11.40 -2.77 -15.92
C MET A 269 12.13 -1.86 -16.92
N GLU A 270 12.68 -2.46 -17.98
CA GLU A 270 13.19 -1.76 -19.16
C GLU A 270 12.08 -0.86 -19.74
N ALA A 271 12.40 0.39 -20.05
CA ALA A 271 11.41 1.40 -20.41
C ALA A 271 10.72 1.10 -21.75
N GLU A 272 11.44 0.55 -22.72
CA GLU A 272 10.90 0.11 -24.00
C GLU A 272 10.03 -1.14 -23.83
N VAL A 273 10.43 -2.09 -22.98
CA VAL A 273 9.60 -3.26 -22.65
C VAL A 273 8.30 -2.83 -21.98
N ALA A 274 8.37 -1.97 -20.96
CA ALA A 274 7.17 -1.46 -20.27
C ALA A 274 6.27 -0.62 -21.20
N ARG A 275 6.86 0.21 -22.06
CA ARG A 275 6.13 1.01 -23.07
C ARG A 275 5.38 0.12 -24.05
N GLU A 276 6.01 -0.95 -24.51
CA GLU A 276 5.40 -1.84 -25.47
C GLU A 276 4.34 -2.72 -24.81
N LEU A 277 4.61 -3.25 -23.62
CA LEU A 277 3.65 -3.99 -22.82
C LEU A 277 2.37 -3.18 -22.52
N SER A 278 2.51 -1.91 -22.14
CA SER A 278 1.39 -1.00 -21.85
C SER A 278 0.40 -0.88 -23.03
N LYS A 279 0.87 -1.03 -24.28
CA LYS A 279 0.02 -1.02 -25.48
C LYS A 279 -0.65 -2.37 -25.76
N GLN A 280 -0.05 -3.46 -25.33
CA GLN A 280 -0.48 -4.81 -25.68
C GLN A 280 -1.55 -5.34 -24.73
N ILE A 281 -1.41 -5.07 -23.42
CA ILE A 281 -2.37 -5.57 -22.43
C ILE A 281 -3.58 -4.65 -22.30
N LEU A 282 -4.76 -5.20 -21.99
CA LEU A 282 -5.96 -4.40 -21.71
C LEU A 282 -5.87 -3.57 -20.40
N PRO A 283 -5.49 -4.13 -19.23
CA PRO A 283 -5.42 -3.34 -18.00
C PRO A 283 -4.39 -2.20 -18.07
N PRO A 284 -4.57 -1.10 -17.34
CA PRO A 284 -3.55 -0.06 -17.23
C PRO A 284 -2.26 -0.62 -16.60
N LEU A 285 -1.13 -0.32 -17.22
CA LEU A 285 0.19 -0.61 -16.67
C LEU A 285 0.68 0.60 -15.87
N ILE A 286 0.98 0.42 -14.58
CA ILE A 286 1.41 1.48 -13.66
C ILE A 286 2.91 1.32 -13.39
N GLY A 287 3.71 2.28 -13.83
CA GLY A 287 5.16 2.23 -13.69
C GLY A 287 5.67 2.70 -12.32
N ILE A 288 6.71 2.05 -11.82
CA ILE A 288 7.60 2.58 -10.79
C ILE A 288 9.04 2.22 -11.16
N GLY A 289 9.82 3.22 -11.56
CA GLY A 289 11.15 2.98 -12.13
C GLY A 289 11.15 2.33 -13.52
N SER A 290 9.99 2.23 -14.19
CA SER A 290 9.79 1.57 -15.49
C SER A 290 9.62 2.53 -16.68
N GLY A 291 10.09 3.78 -16.51
CA GLY A 291 9.99 4.81 -17.54
C GLY A 291 8.60 5.44 -17.67
N ALA A 292 8.50 6.44 -18.55
CA ALA A 292 7.28 7.23 -18.77
C ALA A 292 6.33 6.60 -19.81
N GLY A 293 6.65 5.42 -20.34
CA GLY A 293 5.86 4.73 -21.35
C GLY A 293 4.66 3.94 -20.81
N CYS A 294 4.53 3.82 -19.48
CA CYS A 294 3.38 3.20 -18.83
C CYS A 294 2.13 4.12 -18.84
N ASP A 295 0.95 3.55 -18.62
CA ASP A 295 -0.33 4.27 -18.53
C ASP A 295 -0.46 5.15 -17.27
N GLY A 296 0.40 4.93 -16.29
CA GLY A 296 0.44 5.69 -15.06
C GLY A 296 1.75 5.51 -14.31
N GLN A 297 1.85 6.16 -13.16
CA GLN A 297 3.01 6.07 -12.27
C GLN A 297 2.56 5.92 -10.83
N ILE A 298 3.35 5.18 -10.05
CA ILE A 298 3.24 5.13 -8.59
C ILE A 298 4.58 5.44 -7.94
N LEU A 299 4.55 6.13 -6.81
CA LEU A 299 5.73 6.35 -5.96
C LEU A 299 5.41 6.16 -4.49
N VAL A 300 6.44 5.76 -3.74
CA VAL A 300 6.42 5.78 -2.27
C VAL A 300 6.41 7.23 -1.80
N SER A 301 5.35 7.65 -1.11
CA SER A 301 5.16 9.05 -0.72
C SER A 301 6.24 9.58 0.20
N THR A 302 6.81 8.74 1.08
CA THR A 302 7.91 9.15 1.95
C THR A 302 9.17 9.49 1.15
N ASP A 303 9.46 8.77 0.06
CA ASP A 303 10.61 9.07 -0.81
C ASP A 303 10.37 10.34 -1.64
N LEU A 304 9.14 10.50 -2.13
CA LEU A 304 8.70 11.70 -2.83
C LEU A 304 8.86 12.95 -1.94
N LEU A 305 8.48 12.86 -0.67
CA LEU A 305 8.51 13.97 0.28
C LEU A 305 9.88 14.15 0.99
N GLY A 306 10.86 13.29 0.70
CA GLY A 306 12.13 13.28 1.42
C GLY A 306 11.95 13.08 2.92
N TYR A 307 10.95 12.29 3.31
CA TYR A 307 10.69 11.85 4.68
C TYR A 307 11.29 10.46 4.90
N ASN A 308 12.60 10.35 4.66
CA ASN A 308 13.39 9.15 4.86
C ASN A 308 14.70 9.53 5.58
N VAL A 309 15.36 8.53 6.17
CA VAL A 309 16.67 8.71 6.83
C VAL A 309 17.82 8.42 5.86
N GLY A 310 17.56 7.63 4.81
CA GLY A 310 18.51 7.29 3.77
C GLY A 310 18.31 8.10 2.49
N LYS A 311 19.08 7.75 1.45
CA LYS A 311 18.84 8.29 0.10
C LYS A 311 17.65 7.55 -0.53
N PRO A 312 16.72 8.25 -1.19
CA PRO A 312 15.66 7.60 -1.94
C PRO A 312 16.25 6.80 -3.13
N PRO A 313 15.50 5.82 -3.67
CA PRO A 313 15.92 5.11 -4.88
C PRO A 313 16.23 6.06 -6.05
N SER A 314 17.14 5.65 -6.94
CA SER A 314 17.67 6.52 -8.00
C SER A 314 16.62 6.99 -9.01
N PHE A 315 15.52 6.25 -9.18
CA PHE A 315 14.40 6.61 -10.05
C PHE A 315 13.43 7.62 -9.40
N VAL A 316 13.57 7.90 -8.11
CA VAL A 316 12.67 8.82 -7.41
C VAL A 316 13.15 10.26 -7.57
N LYS A 317 12.23 11.12 -8.03
CA LYS A 317 12.37 12.57 -7.90
C LYS A 317 11.77 13.01 -6.57
N THR A 318 12.60 13.57 -5.70
CA THR A 318 12.16 14.18 -4.44
C THR A 318 11.62 15.60 -4.67
N TYR A 319 10.43 15.89 -4.15
CA TYR A 319 9.74 17.18 -4.28
C TYR A 319 9.85 18.07 -3.03
N ALA A 320 10.19 17.49 -1.89
CA ALA A 320 10.43 18.21 -0.63
C ALA A 320 11.52 17.50 0.19
N ASN A 321 12.13 18.18 1.16
CA ASN A 321 13.06 17.57 2.12
C ASN A 321 12.50 17.69 3.54
N LEU A 322 11.52 16.85 3.85
CA LEU A 322 10.89 16.86 5.18
C LEU A 322 11.87 16.44 6.28
N ASN A 323 12.82 15.54 6.00
CA ASN A 323 13.87 15.16 6.95
C ASN A 323 14.61 16.40 7.50
N GLN A 324 15.07 17.29 6.60
CA GLN A 324 15.79 18.50 6.99
C GLN A 324 14.90 19.47 7.77
N ILE A 325 13.65 19.67 7.34
CA ILE A 325 12.69 20.58 7.98
C ILE A 325 12.39 20.10 9.41
N ILE A 326 12.07 18.83 9.57
CA ILE A 326 11.75 18.21 10.86
C ILE A 326 12.97 18.25 11.78
N SER A 327 14.14 17.85 11.28
CA SER A 327 15.39 17.84 12.07
C SER A 327 15.73 19.23 12.62
N LYS A 328 15.55 20.28 11.81
CA LYS A 328 15.75 21.66 12.23
C LYS A 328 14.73 22.07 13.32
N ALA A 329 13.45 21.79 13.12
CA ALA A 329 12.40 22.14 14.06
C ALA A 329 12.59 21.45 15.42
N LEU A 330 12.91 20.15 15.41
CA LEU A 330 13.20 19.37 16.62
C LEU A 330 14.43 19.93 17.35
N SER A 331 15.52 20.20 16.63
CA SER A 331 16.75 20.73 17.22
C SER A 331 16.54 22.12 17.83
N GLN A 332 15.76 22.97 17.17
CA GLN A 332 15.40 24.29 17.67
C GLN A 332 14.60 24.19 18.96
N TYR A 333 13.53 23.37 19.00
CA TYR A 333 12.74 23.18 20.22
C TYR A 333 13.61 22.67 21.38
N VAL A 334 14.50 21.71 21.13
CA VAL A 334 15.44 21.20 22.14
C VAL A 334 16.36 22.29 22.67
N SER A 335 16.90 23.15 21.80
CA SER A 335 17.74 24.29 22.20
C SER A 335 16.95 25.30 23.03
N GLU A 336 15.74 25.68 22.59
CA GLU A 336 14.90 26.65 23.29
C GLU A 336 14.49 26.17 24.69
N VAL A 337 14.18 24.89 24.88
CA VAL A 337 13.90 24.31 26.20
C VAL A 337 15.15 24.31 27.09
N ARG A 338 16.31 23.90 26.56
CA ARG A 338 17.57 23.89 27.32
C ARG A 338 18.02 25.28 27.75
N GLU A 339 17.77 26.28 26.92
CA GLU A 339 18.08 27.69 27.18
C GLU A 339 16.99 28.39 28.01
N LYS A 340 15.94 27.67 28.44
CA LYS A 340 14.77 28.22 29.14
C LYS A 340 14.09 29.38 28.40
N LYS A 341 14.12 29.34 27.06
CA LYS A 341 13.31 30.19 26.18
C LYS A 341 11.89 29.65 26.00
N PHE A 342 11.68 28.36 26.33
CA PHE A 342 10.38 27.69 26.29
C PHE A 342 10.12 26.82 27.55
N PRO A 343 8.88 26.78 28.09
CA PRO A 343 7.78 27.68 27.75
C PRO A 343 8.11 29.12 28.22
N GLY A 344 7.54 30.10 27.51
CA GLY A 344 7.62 31.51 27.91
C GLY A 344 6.75 31.82 29.12
#